data_AF-A0A6I9MZX0-F1
#
_entry.id   AF-A0A6I9MZX0-F1
#
_cell.length_a   1.000
_cell.length_b   1.000
_cell.length_c   1.000
_cell.angle_alpha   90.00
_cell.angle_beta   90.00
_cell.angle_gamma   90.00
#
_symmetry.space_group_name_H-M   'P 1'
#
loop_
_entity.id
_entity.type
_entity.pdbx_description
1 polymer ?
#
loop_
_entity_poly.entity_id
_entity_poly.type
_entity_poly.pdbx_seq_one_letter_code
_entity_poly.pdbx_strand_id
1 'polypeptide(L)'
;MSSIPDTILQGMDFTEGYGDTVSRVAAAARSGCRKRVRRLIKRGFSVDCRDNRGWNALHEAAAAGSKECVQDILSAGGGSSGGASDYVNSLTHEGESACYLAAQRGHLAAVQLLLKAHSNINQLTNNLSCPLYAAVDGGHTAVVELLVSRGAEVNRTHTSSCWTCLHQAVYKGHSDIVRVLANRSNLEAPDDHKISPLFVAAQYGQQECLEILVNAGANVNNQAADLATPLLIASQEGHQGCVDLLLDHRADPNISCSREWPQLPIHAAVEFGHIGVLKRLIATTDRVCDQGEGMVSPLYVALQYDQSDSVEMLLREGYSPDAQDCTDLLDIRSPLCMTLCRTSNEPKSELVGLLIAAGARWSEEDWIYALATDKTDLLQLILKHRWIPRQDTATRKCSAPHHPEKTVLKLPEVRDLLCVALNQVHFAACWLPLLLKAGLEPSLLLQPHMLEQADSEVLNYLLEFVNWSTLSPPLKHILDRRRAEKTWEPCPHFDSIPCLSHTCRLQVRVVLGSDSLMGTDVVERLPVPSLLNGFLQFRDISEPPYTHSPQSSPLSERIHEYESTHQHRHVL
;
A
#
# COMPACT_ATOMS: atom_id res chain seq x y z
N MET A 1 6.18 -81.29 -32.51
CA MET A 1 6.15 -79.92 -33.05
C MET A 1 7.36 -79.19 -32.52
N SER A 2 8.08 -78.58 -33.44
CA SER A 2 9.46 -78.10 -33.38
C SER A 2 9.77 -77.21 -32.19
N SER A 3 10.85 -77.58 -31.48
CA SER A 3 11.64 -76.74 -30.60
C SER A 3 12.04 -75.45 -31.32
N ILE A 4 11.57 -74.32 -30.78
CA ILE A 4 12.06 -73.00 -31.14
C ILE A 4 13.55 -72.98 -30.75
N PRO A 5 14.49 -72.57 -31.63
CA PRO A 5 15.91 -72.56 -31.30
C PRO A 5 16.18 -71.58 -30.15
N ASP A 6 16.96 -72.02 -29.15
CA ASP A 6 17.36 -71.24 -27.95
C ASP A 6 17.97 -69.87 -28.27
N THR A 7 18.42 -69.65 -29.51
CA THR A 7 18.92 -68.37 -30.02
C THR A 7 17.83 -67.28 -30.09
N ILE A 8 16.55 -67.65 -30.22
CA ILE A 8 15.43 -66.69 -30.26
C ILE A 8 15.00 -66.31 -28.82
N LEU A 9 15.10 -67.25 -27.87
CA LEU A 9 14.78 -67.01 -26.46
C LEU A 9 15.86 -66.22 -25.70
N GLN A 10 17.12 -66.23 -26.15
CA GLN A 10 18.17 -65.37 -25.58
C GLN A 10 18.04 -63.88 -25.98
N GLY A 11 17.16 -63.55 -26.93
CA GLY A 11 16.97 -62.18 -27.43
C GLY A 11 15.75 -61.44 -26.86
N MET A 12 14.83 -62.13 -26.18
CA MET A 12 13.59 -61.55 -25.67
C MET A 12 13.39 -61.96 -24.21
N ASP A 13 13.73 -61.04 -23.30
CA ASP A 13 13.60 -61.20 -21.86
C ASP A 13 12.18 -60.78 -21.42
N PHE A 14 11.28 -61.74 -21.21
CA PHE A 14 9.90 -61.51 -20.76
C PHE A 14 9.78 -61.27 -19.24
N THR A 15 10.84 -60.84 -18.55
CA THR A 15 10.76 -60.42 -17.13
C THR A 15 10.11 -59.03 -16.94
N GLU A 16 9.63 -58.40 -18.02
CA GLU A 16 9.04 -57.05 -18.13
C GLU A 16 7.62 -56.89 -17.52
N GLY A 17 7.15 -57.83 -16.69
CA GLY A 17 5.75 -57.86 -16.24
C GLY A 17 5.41 -57.17 -14.91
N TYR A 18 6.34 -57.02 -13.96
CA TYR A 18 6.00 -56.47 -12.63
C TYR A 18 7.19 -55.76 -11.95
N GLY A 19 6.99 -54.48 -11.60
CA GLY A 19 7.80 -53.70 -10.65
C GLY A 19 9.19 -53.25 -11.13
N ASP A 20 9.30 -52.03 -11.67
CA ASP A 20 10.58 -51.30 -11.87
C ASP A 20 11.70 -52.08 -12.62
N THR A 21 11.32 -52.99 -13.52
CA THR A 21 12.25 -53.83 -14.29
C THR A 21 12.84 -53.07 -15.47
N VAL A 22 13.87 -52.27 -15.16
CA VAL A 22 14.70 -51.60 -16.15
C VAL A 22 15.59 -52.64 -16.85
N SER A 23 15.66 -52.62 -18.19
CA SER A 23 16.57 -53.49 -18.96
C SER A 23 18.00 -53.48 -18.37
N ARG A 24 18.71 -54.61 -18.44
CA ARG A 24 20.09 -54.70 -17.90
C ARG A 24 21.02 -53.64 -18.49
N VAL A 25 20.81 -53.25 -19.74
CA VAL A 25 21.56 -52.17 -20.40
C VAL A 25 21.17 -50.82 -19.81
N ALA A 26 19.87 -50.57 -19.63
CA ALA A 26 19.34 -49.34 -19.05
C ALA A 26 19.75 -49.17 -17.58
N ALA A 27 19.78 -50.23 -16.76
CA ALA A 27 20.29 -50.20 -15.39
C ALA A 27 21.81 -49.94 -15.33
N ALA A 28 22.56 -50.50 -16.29
CA ALA A 28 23.99 -50.21 -16.44
C ALA A 28 24.24 -48.76 -16.90
N ALA A 29 23.34 -48.21 -17.72
CA ALA A 29 23.37 -46.82 -18.16
C ALA A 29 23.05 -45.84 -17.03
N ARG A 30 22.00 -46.12 -16.24
CA ARG A 30 21.61 -45.37 -15.03
C ARG A 30 22.75 -45.25 -14.02
N SER A 31 23.50 -46.34 -13.82
CA SER A 31 24.68 -46.36 -12.93
C SER A 31 25.95 -45.77 -13.56
N GLY A 32 25.90 -45.29 -14.80
CA GLY A 32 27.04 -44.73 -15.53
C GLY A 32 28.16 -45.72 -15.85
N CYS A 33 27.92 -47.03 -15.71
CA CYS A 33 28.95 -48.04 -15.86
C CYS A 33 29.20 -48.39 -17.34
N ARG A 34 29.92 -47.53 -18.06
CA ARG A 34 30.29 -47.70 -19.49
C ARG A 34 30.80 -49.10 -19.84
N LYS A 35 31.67 -49.68 -19.00
CA LYS A 35 32.23 -51.03 -19.22
C LYS A 35 31.15 -52.11 -19.24
N ARG A 36 30.12 -51.99 -18.38
CA ARG A 36 28.98 -52.90 -18.35
C ARG A 36 28.08 -52.69 -19.56
N VAL A 37 27.77 -51.44 -19.91
CA VAL A 37 26.98 -51.09 -21.12
C VAL A 37 27.60 -51.72 -22.36
N ARG A 38 28.89 -51.50 -22.63
CA ARG A 38 29.60 -52.10 -23.77
C ARG A 38 29.59 -53.62 -23.77
N ARG A 39 29.76 -54.24 -22.61
CA ARG A 39 29.77 -55.71 -22.49
C ARG A 39 28.40 -56.29 -22.82
N LEU A 40 27.33 -55.63 -22.39
CA LEU A 40 25.96 -56.08 -22.65
C LEU A 40 25.59 -55.87 -24.13
N ILE A 41 25.93 -54.72 -24.72
CA ILE A 41 25.74 -54.48 -26.16
C ILE A 41 26.47 -55.54 -27.00
N LYS A 42 27.75 -55.85 -26.68
CA LYS A 42 28.51 -56.91 -27.37
C LYS A 42 27.92 -58.31 -27.24
N ARG A 43 27.14 -58.56 -26.19
CA ARG A 43 26.43 -59.83 -25.96
C ARG A 43 25.07 -59.89 -26.66
N GLY A 44 24.68 -58.85 -27.42
CA GLY A 44 23.43 -58.81 -28.17
C GLY A 44 22.22 -58.31 -27.39
N PHE A 45 22.39 -57.74 -26.19
CA PHE A 45 21.28 -57.14 -25.46
C PHE A 45 20.79 -55.87 -26.19
N SER A 46 19.47 -55.77 -26.42
CA SER A 46 18.85 -54.61 -27.05
C SER A 46 18.97 -53.35 -26.18
N VAL A 47 19.19 -52.21 -26.83
CA VAL A 47 19.22 -50.88 -26.21
C VAL A 47 17.86 -50.17 -26.23
N ASP A 48 16.89 -50.73 -26.95
CA ASP A 48 15.55 -50.15 -27.15
C ASP A 48 14.44 -50.85 -26.36
N CYS A 49 14.79 -51.77 -25.47
CA CYS A 49 13.84 -52.31 -24.49
C CYS A 49 13.32 -51.16 -23.61
N ARG A 50 12.00 -51.03 -23.54
CA ARG A 50 11.32 -49.99 -22.77
C ARG A 50 10.80 -50.56 -21.45
N ASP A 51 10.94 -49.79 -20.38
CA ASP A 51 10.32 -50.11 -19.10
C ASP A 51 8.84 -49.66 -19.06
N ASN A 52 8.20 -49.82 -17.89
CA ASN A 52 6.80 -49.44 -17.66
C ASN A 52 6.52 -47.92 -17.71
N ARG A 53 7.54 -47.08 -17.78
CA ARG A 53 7.43 -45.62 -18.01
C ARG A 53 7.67 -45.26 -19.47
N GLY A 54 7.97 -46.25 -20.31
CA GLY A 54 8.41 -46.05 -21.69
C GLY A 54 9.88 -45.64 -21.79
N TRP A 55 10.67 -45.73 -20.71
CA TRP A 55 12.09 -45.37 -20.72
C TRP A 55 12.91 -46.51 -21.32
N ASN A 56 13.85 -46.15 -22.19
CA ASN A 56 14.86 -47.07 -22.73
C ASN A 56 16.25 -46.74 -22.18
N ALA A 57 17.27 -47.48 -22.62
CA ALA A 57 18.63 -47.27 -22.13
C ALA A 57 19.18 -45.86 -22.45
N LEU A 58 18.72 -45.23 -23.52
CA LEU A 58 19.14 -43.87 -23.89
C LEU A 58 18.56 -42.83 -22.92
N HIS A 59 17.28 -42.95 -22.54
CA HIS A 59 16.65 -42.10 -21.53
C HIS A 59 17.40 -42.18 -20.19
N GLU A 60 17.71 -43.39 -19.71
CA GLU A 60 18.48 -43.59 -18.48
C GLU A 60 19.89 -43.00 -18.56
N ALA A 61 20.60 -43.22 -19.68
CA ALA A 61 21.94 -42.67 -19.88
C ALA A 61 21.95 -41.14 -19.88
N ALA A 62 20.95 -40.55 -20.55
CA ALA A 62 20.78 -39.12 -20.68
C ALA A 62 20.41 -38.48 -19.33
N ALA A 63 19.46 -39.07 -18.60
CA ALA A 63 19.05 -38.65 -17.28
C ALA A 63 20.16 -38.82 -16.22
N ALA A 64 21.05 -39.80 -16.38
CA ALA A 64 22.22 -39.97 -15.51
C ALA A 64 23.43 -39.11 -15.93
N GLY A 65 23.35 -38.37 -17.03
CA GLY A 65 24.44 -37.52 -17.53
C GLY A 65 25.67 -38.28 -18.01
N SER A 66 25.55 -39.59 -18.23
CA SER A 66 26.67 -40.47 -18.56
C SER A 66 27.03 -40.37 -20.04
N LYS A 67 27.79 -39.33 -20.39
CA LYS A 67 28.22 -38.99 -21.76
C LYS A 67 28.71 -40.20 -22.55
N GLU A 68 29.59 -41.01 -21.96
CA GLU A 68 30.17 -42.17 -22.65
C GLU A 68 29.15 -43.29 -22.88
N CYS A 69 28.22 -43.49 -21.94
CA CYS A 69 27.12 -44.43 -22.10
C CYS A 69 26.17 -43.95 -23.22
N VAL A 70 25.81 -42.67 -23.23
CA VAL A 70 25.03 -42.06 -24.31
C VAL A 70 25.70 -42.30 -25.67
N GLN A 71 27.00 -42.03 -25.79
CA GLN A 71 27.74 -42.25 -27.04
C GLN A 71 27.74 -43.73 -27.48
N ASP A 72 28.04 -44.65 -26.57
CA ASP A 72 28.11 -46.09 -26.89
C ASP A 72 26.70 -46.65 -27.22
N ILE A 73 25.65 -46.16 -26.56
CA ILE A 73 24.25 -46.56 -26.83
C ILE A 73 23.75 -46.00 -28.17
N LEU A 74 24.03 -44.73 -28.47
CA LEU A 74 23.69 -44.13 -29.78
C LEU A 74 24.36 -44.87 -30.94
N SER A 75 25.62 -45.27 -30.75
CA SER A 75 26.37 -46.04 -31.76
C SER A 75 25.77 -47.43 -32.00
N ALA A 76 25.10 -48.02 -31.00
CA ALA A 76 24.46 -49.32 -31.09
C ALA A 76 22.99 -49.26 -31.57
N GLY A 77 22.24 -48.22 -31.18
CA GLY A 77 20.83 -48.04 -31.52
C GLY A 77 20.56 -47.75 -33.00
N GLY A 78 21.58 -47.37 -33.77
CA GLY A 78 21.45 -47.17 -35.22
C GLY A 78 21.19 -48.44 -36.05
N GLY A 79 21.24 -49.63 -35.44
CA GLY A 79 20.92 -50.92 -36.08
C GLY A 79 19.49 -51.43 -35.84
N SER A 80 18.67 -50.70 -35.09
CA SER A 80 17.29 -51.09 -34.78
C SER A 80 16.33 -50.86 -35.96
N SER A 81 15.21 -51.60 -35.99
CA SER A 81 14.24 -51.67 -37.11
C SER A 81 13.57 -50.35 -37.52
N GLY A 82 13.67 -49.28 -36.71
CA GLY A 82 13.19 -47.92 -37.02
C GLY A 82 14.28 -46.92 -37.47
N GLY A 83 15.54 -47.34 -37.56
CA GLY A 83 16.65 -46.43 -37.91
C GLY A 83 17.12 -45.54 -36.76
N ALA A 84 18.32 -44.97 -36.91
CA ALA A 84 19.00 -44.22 -35.85
C ALA A 84 18.24 -42.97 -35.39
N SER A 85 17.53 -42.29 -36.31
CA SER A 85 16.79 -41.06 -36.03
C SER A 85 15.57 -41.31 -35.13
N ASP A 86 14.83 -42.39 -35.39
CA ASP A 86 13.62 -42.72 -34.62
C ASP A 86 13.97 -43.16 -33.20
N TYR A 87 15.10 -43.84 -33.03
CA TYR A 87 15.59 -44.23 -31.71
C TYR A 87 16.01 -43.03 -30.86
N VAL A 88 16.74 -42.07 -31.43
CA VAL A 88 17.17 -40.84 -30.70
C VAL A 88 15.97 -40.01 -30.25
N ASN A 89 14.91 -40.02 -31.05
CA ASN A 89 13.67 -39.28 -30.80
C ASN A 89 12.58 -40.13 -30.14
N SER A 90 12.93 -41.31 -29.61
CA SER A 90 12.00 -42.11 -28.82
C SER A 90 11.50 -41.30 -27.62
N LEU A 91 10.22 -41.48 -27.27
CA LEU A 91 9.58 -40.77 -26.17
C LEU A 91 9.15 -41.73 -25.06
N THR A 92 9.20 -41.24 -23.82
CA THR A 92 8.57 -41.87 -22.65
C THR A 92 7.05 -41.76 -22.73
N HIS A 93 6.32 -42.40 -21.81
CA HIS A 93 4.85 -42.24 -21.71
C HIS A 93 4.43 -40.80 -21.41
N GLU A 94 5.29 -40.00 -20.78
CA GLU A 94 5.08 -38.57 -20.53
C GLU A 94 5.47 -37.67 -21.72
N GLY A 95 5.85 -38.27 -22.85
CA GLY A 95 6.29 -37.54 -24.05
C GLY A 95 7.71 -36.96 -23.92
N GLU A 96 8.49 -37.40 -22.94
CA GLU A 96 9.85 -36.87 -22.72
C GLU A 96 10.84 -37.54 -23.66
N SER A 97 11.70 -36.74 -24.29
CA SER A 97 12.84 -37.26 -25.05
C SER A 97 14.07 -37.41 -24.16
N ALA A 98 15.05 -38.22 -24.60
CA ALA A 98 16.35 -38.27 -23.93
C ALA A 98 17.02 -36.88 -23.85
N CYS A 99 16.82 -36.00 -24.85
CA CYS A 99 17.35 -34.64 -24.82
C CYS A 99 16.66 -33.78 -23.75
N TYR A 100 15.34 -33.94 -23.58
CA TYR A 100 14.59 -33.28 -22.52
C TYR A 100 15.12 -33.66 -21.13
N LEU A 101 15.26 -34.95 -20.85
CA LEU A 101 15.75 -35.45 -19.55
C LEU A 101 17.17 -34.99 -19.24
N ALA A 102 18.06 -34.99 -20.23
CA ALA A 102 19.41 -34.46 -20.06
C ALA A 102 19.42 -32.95 -19.82
N ALA A 103 18.54 -32.21 -20.50
CA ALA A 103 18.43 -30.76 -20.37
C ALA A 103 17.87 -30.34 -19.00
N GLN A 104 16.81 -31.00 -18.54
CA GLN A 104 16.19 -30.81 -17.22
C GLN A 104 17.19 -30.98 -16.07
N ARG A 105 18.18 -31.86 -16.24
CA ARG A 105 19.21 -32.17 -15.24
C ARG A 105 20.55 -31.49 -15.48
N GLY A 106 20.65 -30.60 -16.47
CA GLY A 106 21.86 -29.82 -16.70
C GLY A 106 23.03 -30.58 -17.33
N HIS A 107 22.78 -31.74 -17.95
CA HIS A 107 23.82 -32.61 -18.48
C HIS A 107 24.29 -32.16 -19.88
N LEU A 108 25.05 -31.05 -19.93
CA LEU A 108 25.54 -30.41 -21.15
C LEU A 108 26.16 -31.37 -22.16
N ALA A 109 27.06 -32.25 -21.71
CA ALA A 109 27.76 -33.17 -22.61
C ALA A 109 26.82 -34.21 -23.23
N ALA A 110 25.78 -34.65 -22.51
CA ALA A 110 24.77 -35.56 -23.02
C ALA A 110 23.88 -34.83 -24.05
N VAL A 111 23.40 -33.63 -23.74
CA VAL A 111 22.63 -32.77 -24.68
C VAL A 111 23.42 -32.55 -25.96
N GLN A 112 24.71 -32.22 -25.88
CA GLN A 112 25.55 -31.99 -27.06
C GLN A 112 25.67 -33.23 -27.96
N LEU A 113 25.75 -34.43 -27.38
CA LEU A 113 25.79 -35.68 -28.14
C LEU A 113 24.44 -36.00 -28.78
N LEU A 114 23.35 -35.82 -28.05
CA LEU A 114 21.99 -36.07 -28.54
C LEU A 114 21.64 -35.14 -29.72
N LEU A 115 21.99 -33.86 -29.64
CA LEU A 115 21.82 -32.91 -30.74
C LEU A 115 22.68 -33.27 -31.96
N LYS A 116 23.92 -33.76 -31.75
CA LYS A 116 24.77 -34.27 -32.85
C LYS A 116 24.17 -35.51 -33.51
N ALA A 117 23.39 -36.29 -32.78
CA ALA A 117 22.67 -37.46 -33.27
C ALA A 117 21.26 -37.12 -33.82
N HIS A 118 21.02 -35.84 -34.16
CA HIS A 118 19.75 -35.35 -34.74
C HIS A 118 18.53 -35.50 -33.82
N SER A 119 18.72 -35.37 -32.50
CA SER A 119 17.60 -35.22 -31.58
C SER A 119 16.80 -33.94 -31.86
N ASN A 120 15.48 -34.05 -31.83
CA ASN A 120 14.56 -32.95 -32.01
C ASN A 120 14.66 -31.98 -30.82
N ILE A 121 15.28 -30.83 -31.07
CA ILE A 121 15.54 -29.78 -30.07
C ILE A 121 14.27 -29.15 -29.49
N ASN A 122 13.16 -29.19 -30.25
CA ASN A 122 11.88 -28.59 -29.87
C ASN A 122 10.81 -29.64 -29.54
N GLN A 123 11.22 -30.89 -29.25
CA GLN A 123 10.29 -31.95 -28.89
C GLN A 123 9.50 -31.57 -27.63
N LEU A 124 8.18 -31.68 -27.70
CA LEU A 124 7.30 -31.39 -26.57
C LEU A 124 6.99 -32.65 -25.77
N THR A 125 6.87 -32.47 -24.46
CA THR A 125 6.24 -33.42 -23.54
C THR A 125 4.72 -33.31 -23.62
N ASN A 126 4.01 -34.21 -22.93
CA ASN A 126 2.54 -34.17 -22.83
C ASN A 126 2.03 -32.86 -22.17
N ASN A 127 2.87 -32.20 -21.37
CA ASN A 127 2.57 -30.93 -20.71
C ASN A 127 3.08 -29.70 -21.49
N LEU A 128 3.36 -29.84 -22.80
CA LEU A 128 3.83 -28.76 -23.68
C LEU A 128 5.19 -28.14 -23.27
N SER A 129 5.96 -28.82 -22.42
CA SER A 129 7.32 -28.42 -22.05
C SER A 129 8.32 -28.92 -23.09
N CYS A 130 9.38 -28.15 -23.34
CA CYS A 130 10.45 -28.52 -24.28
C CYS A 130 11.82 -28.58 -23.58
N PRO A 131 12.87 -29.14 -24.21
CA PRO A 131 14.21 -29.20 -23.61
C PRO A 131 14.76 -27.85 -23.17
N LEU A 132 14.49 -26.78 -23.93
CA LEU A 132 14.91 -25.43 -23.56
C LEU A 132 14.22 -24.96 -22.27
N TYR A 133 12.89 -25.11 -22.19
CA TYR A 133 12.12 -24.72 -21.00
C TYR A 133 12.55 -25.50 -19.76
N ALA A 134 12.79 -26.81 -19.89
CA ALA A 134 13.28 -27.63 -18.77
C ALA A 134 14.68 -27.21 -18.30
N ALA A 135 15.58 -26.82 -19.22
CA ALA A 135 16.89 -26.27 -18.86
C ALA A 135 16.77 -24.92 -18.15
N VAL A 136 15.82 -24.08 -18.58
CA VAL A 136 15.53 -22.78 -17.96
C VAL A 136 14.96 -22.96 -16.56
N ASP A 137 13.95 -23.81 -16.38
CA ASP A 137 13.34 -24.08 -15.08
C ASP A 137 14.33 -24.67 -14.07
N GLY A 138 15.30 -25.45 -14.55
CA GLY A 138 16.38 -26.02 -13.74
C GLY A 138 17.59 -25.10 -13.51
N GLY A 139 17.63 -23.90 -14.10
CA GLY A 139 18.75 -22.96 -13.93
C GLY A 139 20.04 -23.36 -14.65
N HIS A 140 19.96 -24.17 -15.72
CA HIS A 140 21.13 -24.76 -16.39
C HIS A 140 21.66 -23.88 -17.53
N THR A 141 22.30 -22.75 -17.20
CA THR A 141 22.78 -21.73 -18.17
C THR A 141 23.54 -22.30 -19.36
N ALA A 142 24.54 -23.17 -19.13
CA ALA A 142 25.35 -23.72 -20.22
C ALA A 142 24.53 -24.60 -21.19
N VAL A 143 23.49 -25.28 -20.70
CA VAL A 143 22.56 -26.05 -21.55
C VAL A 143 21.68 -25.10 -22.35
N VAL A 144 21.15 -24.04 -21.71
CA VAL A 144 20.39 -22.99 -22.39
C VAL A 144 21.20 -22.37 -23.53
N GLU A 145 22.43 -21.94 -23.26
CA GLU A 145 23.32 -21.37 -24.28
C GLU A 145 23.50 -22.32 -25.47
N LEU A 146 23.77 -23.61 -25.19
CA LEU A 146 23.91 -24.62 -26.22
C LEU A 146 22.62 -24.75 -27.04
N LEU A 147 21.47 -24.92 -26.40
CA LEU A 147 20.18 -25.11 -27.09
C LEU A 147 19.83 -23.89 -27.95
N VAL A 148 19.95 -22.68 -27.41
CA VAL A 148 19.66 -21.46 -28.17
C VAL A 148 20.65 -21.28 -29.32
N SER A 149 21.94 -21.58 -29.13
CA SER A 149 22.95 -21.52 -30.22
C SER A 149 22.66 -22.51 -31.37
N ARG A 150 21.82 -23.52 -31.13
CA ARG A 150 21.42 -24.54 -32.11
C ARG A 150 20.03 -24.32 -32.68
N GLY A 151 19.43 -23.16 -32.44
CA GLY A 151 18.14 -22.79 -33.01
C GLY A 151 16.93 -23.35 -32.27
N ALA A 152 17.04 -23.58 -30.95
CA ALA A 152 15.87 -23.85 -30.12
C ALA A 152 14.87 -22.68 -30.20
N GLU A 153 13.58 -22.98 -30.21
CA GLU A 153 12.53 -21.96 -30.29
C GLU A 153 12.35 -21.27 -28.93
N VAL A 154 12.77 -20.00 -28.84
CA VAL A 154 12.82 -19.24 -27.57
C VAL A 154 11.50 -18.55 -27.18
N ASN A 155 10.62 -18.28 -28.15
CA ASN A 155 9.37 -17.52 -27.95
C ASN A 155 8.13 -18.39 -27.80
N ARG A 156 8.30 -19.71 -27.72
CA ARG A 156 7.18 -20.64 -27.51
C ARG A 156 6.63 -20.47 -26.10
N THR A 157 5.33 -20.70 -25.97
CA THR A 157 4.63 -20.77 -24.69
C THR A 157 4.58 -22.20 -24.15
N HIS A 158 4.74 -22.36 -22.83
CA HIS A 158 4.96 -23.66 -22.17
C HIS A 158 4.01 -23.96 -21.02
N THR A 159 3.16 -23.00 -20.64
CA THR A 159 2.18 -23.14 -19.57
C THR A 159 0.80 -22.73 -20.08
N SER A 160 -0.25 -23.11 -19.35
CA SER A 160 -1.62 -22.65 -19.61
C SER A 160 -1.74 -21.13 -19.57
N SER A 161 -0.90 -20.47 -18.77
CA SER A 161 -0.82 -19.01 -18.67
C SER A 161 0.03 -18.37 -19.77
N CYS A 162 0.36 -19.10 -20.84
CA CYS A 162 1.16 -18.58 -21.96
C CYS A 162 2.60 -18.15 -21.60
N TRP A 163 3.21 -18.69 -20.55
CA TRP A 163 4.58 -18.30 -20.18
C TRP A 163 5.62 -18.78 -21.19
N THR A 164 6.55 -17.90 -21.54
CA THR A 164 7.74 -18.21 -22.33
C THR A 164 8.93 -18.59 -21.44
N CYS A 165 10.03 -19.06 -22.05
CA CYS A 165 11.30 -19.28 -21.35
C CYS A 165 11.79 -18.00 -20.65
N LEU A 166 11.56 -16.81 -21.22
CA LEU A 166 11.99 -15.56 -20.61
C LEU A 166 11.22 -15.26 -19.32
N HIS A 167 9.89 -15.48 -19.29
CA HIS A 167 9.09 -15.35 -18.07
C HIS A 167 9.61 -16.25 -16.95
N GLN A 168 9.81 -17.54 -17.27
CA GLN A 168 10.27 -18.51 -16.27
C GLN A 168 11.66 -18.15 -15.73
N ALA A 169 12.60 -17.76 -16.59
CA ALA A 169 13.94 -17.35 -16.18
C ALA A 169 13.91 -16.15 -15.24
N VAL A 170 13.06 -15.16 -15.54
CA VAL A 170 12.89 -13.97 -14.71
C VAL A 170 12.24 -14.33 -13.37
N TYR A 171 11.13 -15.06 -13.38
CA TYR A 171 10.41 -15.49 -12.17
C TYR A 171 11.33 -16.23 -11.18
N LYS A 172 12.22 -17.09 -11.70
CA LYS A 172 13.21 -17.84 -10.91
C LYS A 172 14.46 -17.03 -10.53
N GLY A 173 14.61 -15.80 -11.02
CA GLY A 173 15.78 -14.96 -10.76
C GLY A 173 17.06 -15.46 -11.45
N HIS A 174 16.96 -16.21 -12.54
CA HIS A 174 18.12 -16.75 -13.26
C HIS A 174 18.71 -15.70 -14.21
N SER A 175 19.36 -14.67 -13.66
CA SER A 175 19.89 -13.52 -14.40
C SER A 175 20.83 -13.90 -15.55
N ASP A 176 21.70 -14.89 -15.36
CA ASP A 176 22.57 -15.42 -16.43
C ASP A 176 21.77 -15.98 -17.62
N ILE A 177 20.67 -16.68 -17.35
CA ILE A 177 19.77 -17.21 -18.39
C ILE A 177 19.02 -16.06 -19.07
N VAL A 178 18.54 -15.08 -18.29
CA VAL A 178 17.90 -13.87 -18.84
C VAL A 178 18.86 -13.15 -19.79
N ARG A 179 20.16 -13.05 -19.46
CA ARG A 179 21.19 -12.45 -20.32
C ARG A 179 21.35 -13.18 -21.65
N VAL A 180 21.26 -14.51 -21.65
CA VAL A 180 21.33 -15.34 -22.87
C VAL A 180 20.07 -15.18 -23.72
N LEU A 181 18.90 -15.07 -23.09
CA LEU A 181 17.61 -15.02 -23.77
C LEU A 181 17.25 -13.63 -24.28
N ALA A 182 17.51 -12.56 -23.51
CA ALA A 182 17.00 -11.21 -23.75
C ALA A 182 17.23 -10.69 -25.17
N ASN A 183 18.41 -10.94 -25.76
CA ASN A 183 18.74 -10.49 -27.12
C ASN A 183 18.15 -11.36 -28.25
N ARG A 184 17.44 -12.44 -27.91
CA ARG A 184 16.93 -13.44 -28.87
C ARG A 184 15.42 -13.67 -28.73
N SER A 185 14.83 -13.24 -27.62
CA SER A 185 13.41 -13.38 -27.31
C SER A 185 12.62 -12.10 -27.56
N ASN A 186 11.30 -12.22 -27.70
CA ASN A 186 10.39 -11.09 -27.58
C ASN A 186 10.33 -10.63 -26.12
N LEU A 187 10.90 -9.46 -25.83
CA LEU A 187 10.90 -8.85 -24.49
C LEU A 187 9.50 -8.46 -24.02
N GLU A 188 8.56 -8.25 -24.94
CA GLU A 188 7.16 -7.90 -24.67
C GLU A 188 6.23 -9.10 -24.90
N ALA A 189 6.73 -10.33 -24.74
CA ALA A 189 5.88 -11.50 -24.82
C ALA A 189 4.77 -11.40 -23.76
N PRO A 190 3.48 -11.42 -24.14
CA PRO A 190 2.40 -11.36 -23.18
C PRO A 190 2.04 -12.75 -22.69
N ASP A 191 1.79 -12.87 -21.38
CA ASP A 191 1.08 -14.00 -20.81
C ASP A 191 -0.46 -13.88 -21.05
N ASP A 192 -1.27 -14.76 -20.44
CA ASP A 192 -2.74 -14.72 -20.56
C ASP A 192 -3.41 -13.46 -19.97
N HIS A 193 -2.69 -12.71 -19.11
CA HIS A 193 -3.09 -11.43 -18.54
C HIS A 193 -2.29 -10.25 -19.12
N LYS A 194 -1.62 -10.45 -20.26
CA LYS A 194 -0.71 -9.46 -20.89
C LYS A 194 0.46 -9.03 -20.00
N ILE A 195 0.79 -9.79 -18.98
CA ILE A 195 1.97 -9.56 -18.15
C ILE A 195 3.20 -9.84 -19.00
N SER A 196 4.17 -8.93 -18.99
CA SER A 196 5.45 -9.08 -19.69
C SER A 196 6.53 -9.62 -18.74
N PRO A 197 7.65 -10.15 -19.26
CA PRO A 197 8.80 -10.52 -18.43
C PRO A 197 9.32 -9.37 -17.55
N LEU A 198 9.29 -8.13 -18.04
CA LEU A 198 9.70 -6.97 -17.24
C LEU A 198 8.74 -6.73 -16.06
N PHE A 199 7.44 -6.91 -16.27
CA PHE A 199 6.44 -6.85 -15.20
C PHE A 199 6.69 -7.95 -14.15
N VAL A 200 6.96 -9.19 -14.57
CA VAL A 200 7.33 -10.29 -13.65
C VAL A 200 8.58 -9.92 -12.83
N ALA A 201 9.59 -9.31 -13.46
CA ALA A 201 10.80 -8.90 -12.75
C ALA A 201 10.49 -7.84 -11.67
N ALA A 202 9.62 -6.88 -12.00
CA ALA A 202 9.17 -5.84 -11.09
C ALA A 202 8.34 -6.40 -9.93
N GLN A 203 7.38 -7.30 -10.21
CA GLN A 203 6.49 -7.91 -9.21
C GLN A 203 7.25 -8.76 -8.19
N TYR A 204 8.23 -9.56 -8.64
CA TYR A 204 8.97 -10.47 -7.77
C TYR A 204 10.29 -9.89 -7.26
N GLY A 205 10.55 -8.60 -7.46
CA GLY A 205 11.77 -7.94 -6.94
C GLY A 205 13.08 -8.44 -7.57
N GLN A 206 13.03 -8.96 -8.79
CA GLN A 206 14.17 -9.56 -9.48
C GLN A 206 15.04 -8.49 -10.13
N GLN A 207 15.70 -7.68 -9.29
CA GLN A 207 16.40 -6.45 -9.68
C GLN A 207 17.43 -6.67 -10.81
N GLU A 208 18.26 -7.70 -10.74
CA GLU A 208 19.27 -7.97 -11.77
C GLU A 208 18.63 -8.37 -13.12
N CYS A 209 17.57 -9.19 -13.08
CA CYS A 209 16.82 -9.54 -14.27
C CYS A 209 16.15 -8.31 -14.89
N LEU A 210 15.57 -7.44 -14.05
CA LEU A 210 14.96 -6.19 -14.46
C LEU A 210 15.98 -5.29 -15.16
N GLU A 211 17.16 -5.09 -14.58
CA GLU A 211 18.24 -4.31 -15.17
C GLU A 211 18.67 -4.86 -16.54
N ILE A 212 18.80 -6.19 -16.68
CA ILE A 212 19.14 -6.82 -17.96
C ILE A 212 18.06 -6.54 -19.02
N LEU A 213 16.78 -6.70 -18.67
CA LEU A 213 15.66 -6.50 -19.59
C LEU A 213 15.55 -5.05 -20.06
N VAL A 214 15.65 -4.09 -19.14
CA VAL A 214 15.59 -2.66 -19.47
C VAL A 214 16.77 -2.26 -20.35
N ASN A 215 17.99 -2.75 -20.04
CA ASN A 215 19.17 -2.52 -20.88
C ASN A 215 19.07 -3.19 -22.27
N ALA A 216 18.31 -4.27 -22.39
CA ALA A 216 17.99 -4.91 -23.67
C ALA A 216 16.89 -4.17 -24.47
N GLY A 217 16.28 -3.13 -23.90
CA GLY A 217 15.27 -2.30 -24.56
C GLY A 217 13.82 -2.70 -24.29
N ALA A 218 13.55 -3.43 -23.19
CA ALA A 218 12.17 -3.69 -22.75
C ALA A 218 11.43 -2.38 -22.45
N ASN A 219 10.15 -2.30 -22.79
CA ASN A 219 9.32 -1.13 -22.57
C ASN A 219 8.94 -1.03 -21.08
N VAL A 220 9.57 -0.10 -20.36
CA VAL A 220 9.33 0.17 -18.92
C VAL A 220 7.90 0.57 -18.58
N ASN A 221 7.10 0.99 -19.57
CA ASN A 221 5.72 1.41 -19.41
C ASN A 221 4.71 0.42 -20.01
N ASN A 222 5.11 -0.80 -20.37
CA ASN A 222 4.18 -1.79 -20.94
C ASN A 222 3.14 -2.22 -19.90
N GLN A 223 1.86 -2.04 -20.24
CA GLN A 223 0.75 -2.29 -19.31
C GLN A 223 0.22 -3.73 -19.42
N ALA A 224 -0.08 -4.34 -18.26
CA ALA A 224 -0.83 -5.58 -18.18
C ALA A 224 -2.32 -5.36 -18.55
N ALA A 225 -3.13 -6.43 -18.52
CA ALA A 225 -4.55 -6.36 -18.93
C ALA A 225 -5.38 -5.42 -18.06
N ASP A 226 -5.03 -5.30 -16.78
CA ASP A 226 -5.62 -4.38 -15.79
C ASP A 226 -4.99 -2.98 -15.84
N LEU A 227 -4.20 -2.67 -16.87
CA LEU A 227 -3.49 -1.41 -17.07
C LEU A 227 -2.38 -1.14 -16.04
N ALA A 228 -2.01 -2.10 -15.18
CA ALA A 228 -0.87 -1.93 -14.27
C ALA A 228 0.46 -1.88 -15.05
N THR A 229 1.36 -0.98 -14.63
CA THR A 229 2.73 -0.89 -15.17
C THR A 229 3.72 -1.64 -14.27
N PRO A 230 4.93 -1.97 -14.77
CA PRO A 230 6.01 -2.49 -13.95
C PRO A 230 6.33 -1.59 -12.75
N LEU A 231 6.27 -0.26 -12.92
CA LEU A 231 6.51 0.68 -11.84
C LEU A 231 5.42 0.61 -10.76
N LEU A 232 4.15 0.47 -11.15
CA LEU A 232 3.05 0.33 -10.21
C LEU A 232 3.18 -0.94 -9.38
N ILE A 233 3.40 -2.10 -10.00
CA ILE A 233 3.52 -3.37 -9.27
C ILE A 233 4.78 -3.41 -8.40
N ALA A 234 5.93 -2.88 -8.86
CA ALA A 234 7.11 -2.75 -8.01
C ALA A 234 6.87 -1.84 -6.79
N SER A 235 6.04 -0.80 -6.96
CA SER A 235 5.69 0.12 -5.87
C SER A 235 4.71 -0.51 -4.89
N GLN A 236 3.76 -1.30 -5.39
CA GLN A 236 2.82 -2.08 -4.58
C GLN A 236 3.53 -3.12 -3.71
N GLU A 237 4.50 -3.83 -4.28
CA GLU A 237 5.22 -4.91 -3.58
C GLU A 237 6.42 -4.40 -2.76
N GLY A 238 6.70 -3.09 -2.81
CA GLY A 238 7.74 -2.45 -2.00
C GLY A 238 9.18 -2.70 -2.47
N HIS A 239 9.38 -3.12 -3.72
CA HIS A 239 10.70 -3.43 -4.28
C HIS A 239 11.47 -2.17 -4.66
N GLN A 240 12.04 -1.50 -3.66
CA GLN A 240 12.72 -0.21 -3.83
C GLN A 240 13.79 -0.21 -4.94
N GLY A 241 14.63 -1.24 -5.02
CA GLY A 241 15.66 -1.33 -6.06
C GLY A 241 15.09 -1.41 -7.48
N CYS A 242 13.94 -2.08 -7.67
CA CYS A 242 13.23 -2.12 -8.94
C CYS A 242 12.60 -0.77 -9.27
N VAL A 243 11.99 -0.09 -8.28
CA VAL A 243 11.42 1.25 -8.45
C VAL A 243 12.48 2.25 -8.88
N ASP A 244 13.63 2.27 -8.19
CA ASP A 244 14.74 3.16 -8.52
C ASP A 244 15.24 2.92 -9.96
N LEU A 245 15.48 1.66 -10.34
CA LEU A 245 15.90 1.31 -11.70
C LEU A 245 14.87 1.72 -12.76
N LEU A 246 13.59 1.46 -12.54
CA LEU A 246 12.54 1.82 -13.50
C LEU A 246 12.46 3.33 -13.70
N LEU A 247 12.51 4.12 -12.62
CA LEU A 247 12.50 5.58 -12.69
C LEU A 247 13.75 6.14 -13.34
N ASP A 248 14.93 5.58 -13.04
CA ASP A 248 16.20 6.00 -13.65
C ASP A 248 16.22 5.70 -15.16
N HIS A 249 15.45 4.71 -15.60
CA HIS A 249 15.20 4.40 -17.01
C HIS A 249 13.91 5.04 -17.58
N ARG A 250 13.40 6.10 -16.94
CA ARG A 250 12.28 6.92 -17.42
C ARG A 250 10.92 6.21 -17.49
N ALA A 251 10.66 5.28 -16.57
CA ALA A 251 9.29 4.86 -16.31
C ALA A 251 8.45 6.07 -15.90
N ASP A 252 7.22 6.18 -16.43
CA ASP A 252 6.34 7.30 -16.14
C ASP A 252 5.51 7.01 -14.86
N PRO A 253 5.73 7.75 -13.76
CA PRO A 253 5.01 7.55 -12.51
C PRO A 253 3.56 8.07 -12.55
N ASN A 254 3.09 8.60 -13.68
CA ASN A 254 1.77 9.19 -13.84
C ASN A 254 0.83 8.32 -14.72
N ILE A 255 1.24 7.10 -15.05
CA ILE A 255 0.36 6.13 -15.73
C ILE A 255 -0.54 5.46 -14.70
N SER A 256 -1.85 5.60 -14.89
CA SER A 256 -2.88 5.00 -14.05
C SER A 256 -3.29 3.60 -14.53
N CYS A 257 -3.58 2.69 -13.61
CA CYS A 257 -4.20 1.39 -13.90
C CYS A 257 -5.75 1.42 -13.95
N SER A 258 -6.40 2.53 -13.60
CA SER A 258 -7.85 2.65 -13.66
C SER A 258 -8.30 4.00 -14.20
N ARG A 259 -9.44 3.98 -14.90
CA ARG A 259 -10.10 5.19 -15.43
C ARG A 259 -11.12 5.77 -14.46
N GLU A 260 -11.66 4.96 -13.55
CA GLU A 260 -12.69 5.37 -12.59
C GLU A 260 -12.07 5.91 -11.30
N TRP A 261 -10.96 5.33 -10.88
CA TRP A 261 -10.21 5.72 -9.69
C TRP A 261 -8.72 5.69 -10.02
N PRO A 262 -8.12 6.80 -10.48
CA PRO A 262 -6.78 6.75 -11.04
C PRO A 262 -5.74 6.37 -9.97
N GLN A 263 -5.32 5.11 -10.02
CA GLN A 263 -4.33 4.58 -9.10
C GLN A 263 -2.97 4.62 -9.79
N LEU A 264 -2.17 5.57 -9.33
CA LEU A 264 -0.76 5.74 -9.71
C LEU A 264 0.15 4.90 -8.79
N PRO A 265 1.42 4.64 -9.18
CA PRO A 265 2.41 4.01 -8.31
C PRO A 265 2.52 4.62 -6.90
N ILE A 266 2.34 5.96 -6.76
CA ILE A 266 2.37 6.62 -5.44
C ILE A 266 1.22 6.17 -4.53
N HIS A 267 0.04 5.88 -5.10
CA HIS A 267 -1.10 5.37 -4.33
C HIS A 267 -0.83 3.96 -3.82
N ALA A 268 -0.29 3.09 -4.67
CA ALA A 268 0.09 1.74 -4.29
C ALA A 268 1.17 1.76 -3.19
N ALA A 269 2.20 2.59 -3.34
CA ALA A 269 3.22 2.72 -2.29
C ALA A 269 2.64 3.17 -0.94
N VAL A 270 1.65 4.06 -0.95
CA VAL A 270 0.96 4.53 0.24
C VAL A 270 0.09 3.43 0.86
N GLU A 271 -0.76 2.78 0.06
CA GLU A 271 -1.69 1.73 0.48
C GLU A 271 -0.98 0.63 1.28
N PHE A 272 0.19 0.21 0.80
CA PHE A 272 0.99 -0.85 1.41
C PHE A 272 2.08 -0.33 2.37
N GLY A 273 2.13 0.97 2.64
CA GLY A 273 3.02 1.55 3.67
C GLY A 273 4.51 1.55 3.29
N HIS A 274 4.85 1.56 2.00
CA HIS A 274 6.23 1.50 1.53
C HIS A 274 6.89 2.90 1.51
N ILE A 275 7.27 3.39 2.70
CA ILE A 275 7.80 4.75 2.90
C ILE A 275 9.04 5.07 2.05
N GLY A 276 9.95 4.11 1.85
CA GLY A 276 11.13 4.31 1.00
C GLY A 276 10.77 4.55 -0.47
N VAL A 277 9.82 3.77 -0.99
CA VAL A 277 9.27 3.90 -2.34
C VAL A 277 8.46 5.21 -2.46
N LEU A 278 7.59 5.50 -1.48
CA LEU A 278 6.80 6.72 -1.43
C LEU A 278 7.69 7.96 -1.54
N LYS A 279 8.75 8.02 -0.74
CA LYS A 279 9.72 9.12 -0.78
C LYS A 279 10.31 9.33 -2.17
N ARG A 280 10.65 8.24 -2.87
CA ARG A 280 11.18 8.32 -4.24
C ARG A 280 10.11 8.82 -5.22
N LEU A 281 8.89 8.33 -5.11
CA LEU A 281 7.78 8.68 -6.01
C LEU A 281 7.31 10.13 -5.84
N ILE A 282 7.27 10.67 -4.61
CA ILE A 282 6.92 12.08 -4.34
C ILE A 282 7.81 13.05 -5.15
N ALA A 283 9.08 12.69 -5.37
CA ALA A 283 10.02 13.52 -6.12
C ALA A 283 9.80 13.49 -7.64
N THR A 284 9.05 12.51 -8.17
CA THR A 284 8.91 12.25 -9.61
C THR A 284 7.47 12.33 -10.12
N THR A 285 6.48 12.09 -9.26
CA THR A 285 5.05 12.12 -9.61
C THR A 285 4.55 13.57 -9.70
N ASP A 286 3.73 13.85 -10.72
CA ASP A 286 3.09 15.15 -10.87
C ASP A 286 2.11 15.41 -9.72
N ARG A 287 2.15 16.63 -9.17
CA ARG A 287 1.26 17.06 -8.09
C ARG A 287 -0.20 17.20 -8.53
N VAL A 288 -0.49 17.08 -9.84
CA VAL A 288 -1.85 16.92 -10.37
C VAL A 288 -2.60 15.77 -9.68
N CYS A 289 -1.90 14.74 -9.16
CA CYS A 289 -2.56 13.70 -8.38
C CYS A 289 -3.18 14.20 -7.06
N ASP A 290 -2.78 15.35 -6.51
CA ASP A 290 -3.27 15.85 -5.22
C ASP A 290 -4.63 16.57 -5.34
N GLN A 291 -4.79 17.44 -6.33
CA GLN A 291 -6.00 18.27 -6.48
C GLN A 291 -6.47 18.44 -7.94
N GLY A 292 -5.92 17.65 -8.87
CA GLY A 292 -6.27 17.71 -10.28
C GLY A 292 -7.68 17.19 -10.57
N GLU A 293 -8.28 17.69 -11.65
CA GLU A 293 -9.58 17.23 -12.12
C GLU A 293 -9.53 15.74 -12.48
N GLY A 294 -10.47 14.96 -11.94
CA GLY A 294 -10.55 13.52 -12.15
C GLY A 294 -9.46 12.70 -11.45
N MET A 295 -8.57 13.33 -10.68
CA MET A 295 -7.53 12.67 -9.89
C MET A 295 -7.93 12.54 -8.43
N VAL A 296 -7.26 11.64 -7.72
CA VAL A 296 -7.45 11.45 -6.28
C VAL A 296 -6.15 11.64 -5.54
N SER A 297 -6.14 12.45 -4.48
CA SER A 297 -4.96 12.58 -3.62
C SER A 297 -4.56 11.24 -2.97
N PRO A 298 -3.26 10.89 -2.98
CA PRO A 298 -2.76 9.74 -2.22
C PRO A 298 -2.99 9.87 -0.71
N LEU A 299 -3.29 11.08 -0.22
CA LEU A 299 -3.67 11.30 1.18
C LEU A 299 -4.94 10.53 1.57
N TYR A 300 -5.93 10.43 0.67
CA TYR A 300 -7.14 9.64 0.94
C TYR A 300 -6.80 8.16 1.16
N VAL A 301 -5.92 7.59 0.34
CA VAL A 301 -5.46 6.20 0.47
C VAL A 301 -4.70 6.02 1.78
N ALA A 302 -3.81 6.96 2.14
CA ALA A 302 -3.05 6.89 3.39
C ALA A 302 -3.98 6.83 4.61
N LEU A 303 -5.03 7.64 4.62
CA LEU A 303 -6.02 7.67 5.70
C LEU A 303 -6.92 6.44 5.68
N GLN A 304 -7.32 5.96 4.50
CA GLN A 304 -8.14 4.76 4.33
C GLN A 304 -7.47 3.51 4.95
N TYR A 305 -6.16 3.39 4.78
CA TYR A 305 -5.37 2.24 5.25
C TYR A 305 -4.60 2.49 6.55
N ASP A 306 -4.86 3.59 7.26
CA ASP A 306 -4.26 3.92 8.56
C ASP A 306 -2.72 4.04 8.54
N GLN A 307 -2.19 4.66 7.48
CA GLN A 307 -0.75 4.77 7.21
C GLN A 307 -0.19 6.09 7.75
N SER A 308 -0.03 6.22 9.08
CA SER A 308 0.43 7.46 9.75
C SER A 308 1.73 8.02 9.16
N ASP A 309 2.75 7.19 8.93
CA ASP A 309 4.04 7.62 8.36
C ASP A 309 3.89 8.19 6.95
N SER A 310 3.00 7.60 6.14
CA SER A 310 2.69 8.08 4.78
C SER A 310 1.96 9.42 4.84
N VAL A 311 1.00 9.58 5.76
CA VAL A 311 0.28 10.85 5.99
C VAL A 311 1.25 11.95 6.39
N GLU A 312 2.12 11.70 7.39
CA GLU A 312 3.11 12.68 7.83
C GLU A 312 4.04 13.08 6.67
N MET A 313 4.53 12.10 5.91
CA MET A 313 5.41 12.35 4.77
C MET A 313 4.73 13.17 3.67
N LEU A 314 3.51 12.81 3.26
CA LEU A 314 2.77 13.54 2.23
C LEU A 314 2.53 15.00 2.64
N LEU A 315 2.05 15.23 3.87
CA LEU A 315 1.78 16.57 4.38
C LEU A 315 3.07 17.40 4.48
N ARG A 316 4.17 16.80 4.97
CA ARG A 316 5.48 17.45 5.05
C ARG A 316 6.04 17.84 3.67
N GLU A 317 5.79 17.01 2.66
CA GLU A 317 6.21 17.26 1.27
C GLU A 317 5.20 18.15 0.50
N GLY A 318 4.24 18.76 1.20
CA GLY A 318 3.38 19.81 0.68
C GLY A 318 2.11 19.34 -0.02
N TYR A 319 1.69 18.08 0.16
CA TYR A 319 0.35 17.66 -0.21
C TYR A 319 -0.69 18.39 0.65
N SER A 320 -1.81 18.78 0.04
CA SER A 320 -2.86 19.52 0.70
C SER A 320 -3.57 18.65 1.75
N PRO A 321 -3.70 19.10 3.01
CA PRO A 321 -4.48 18.38 4.02
C PRO A 321 -5.99 18.35 3.71
N ASP A 322 -6.44 19.22 2.79
CA ASP A 322 -7.83 19.28 2.33
C ASP A 322 -8.06 18.44 1.08
N ALA A 323 -7.01 18.05 0.36
CA ALA A 323 -7.07 17.36 -0.94
C ALA A 323 -8.13 17.98 -1.89
N GLN A 324 -8.67 17.19 -2.81
CA GLN A 324 -9.84 17.51 -3.62
C GLN A 324 -11.15 17.04 -2.96
N ASP A 325 -12.26 17.68 -3.32
CA ASP A 325 -13.61 17.26 -2.92
C ASP A 325 -14.03 16.03 -3.75
N CYS A 326 -14.41 14.93 -3.07
CA CYS A 326 -14.81 13.66 -3.67
C CYS A 326 -16.30 13.36 -3.47
N THR A 327 -17.14 14.36 -3.17
CA THR A 327 -18.56 14.15 -2.86
C THR A 327 -19.29 13.42 -3.99
N ASP A 328 -19.07 13.81 -5.24
CA ASP A 328 -19.75 13.21 -6.40
C ASP A 328 -19.36 11.73 -6.64
N LEU A 329 -18.21 11.28 -6.13
CA LEU A 329 -17.67 9.94 -6.35
C LEU A 329 -17.89 9.02 -5.15
N LEU A 330 -17.67 9.52 -3.93
CA LEU A 330 -17.61 8.72 -2.70
C LEU A 330 -18.46 9.28 -1.56
N ASP A 331 -19.19 10.38 -1.76
CA ASP A 331 -19.88 11.12 -0.69
C ASP A 331 -18.90 11.61 0.42
N ILE A 332 -17.62 11.83 0.04
CA ILE A 332 -16.56 12.28 0.94
C ILE A 332 -16.10 13.68 0.51
N ARG A 333 -16.34 14.67 1.38
CA ARG A 333 -15.97 16.09 1.11
C ARG A 333 -14.50 16.42 1.33
N SER A 334 -13.85 15.76 2.27
CA SER A 334 -12.46 16.06 2.63
C SER A 334 -11.78 14.88 3.34
N PRO A 335 -10.43 14.85 3.36
CA PRO A 335 -9.66 13.88 4.13
C PRO A 335 -10.03 13.90 5.62
N LEU A 336 -10.21 15.09 6.20
CA LEU A 336 -10.61 15.26 7.60
C LEU A 336 -11.99 14.64 7.88
N CYS A 337 -12.98 14.94 7.04
CA CYS A 337 -14.32 14.37 7.13
C CYS A 337 -14.25 12.83 7.10
N MET A 338 -13.52 12.26 6.14
CA MET A 338 -13.33 10.81 6.02
C MET A 338 -12.77 10.20 7.31
N THR A 339 -11.72 10.80 7.89
CA THR A 339 -11.15 10.31 9.14
C THR A 339 -12.12 10.39 10.30
N LEU A 340 -12.81 11.52 10.49
CA LEU A 340 -13.75 11.71 11.60
C LEU A 340 -14.92 10.73 11.54
N CYS A 341 -15.45 10.45 10.33
CA CYS A 341 -16.48 9.44 10.13
C CYS A 341 -16.05 8.04 10.58
N ARG A 342 -14.78 7.68 10.39
CA ARG A 342 -14.24 6.35 10.75
C ARG A 342 -13.83 6.25 12.22
N THR A 343 -13.28 7.32 12.79
CA THR A 343 -12.79 7.35 14.18
C THR A 343 -13.86 7.81 15.16
N SER A 344 -15.14 7.58 14.86
CA SER A 344 -16.27 8.13 15.63
C SER A 344 -16.29 7.72 17.11
N ASN A 345 -15.63 6.60 17.45
CA ASN A 345 -15.47 6.12 18.83
C ASN A 345 -14.20 6.64 19.54
N GLU A 346 -13.16 7.03 18.78
CA GLU A 346 -11.86 7.50 19.28
C GLU A 346 -11.36 8.73 18.49
N PRO A 347 -11.91 9.93 18.75
CA PRO A 347 -11.62 11.14 17.98
C PRO A 347 -10.18 11.70 18.16
N LYS A 348 -9.36 11.05 19.00
CA LYS A 348 -7.93 11.37 19.23
C LYS A 348 -6.97 10.53 18.38
N SER A 349 -7.44 10.01 17.24
CA SER A 349 -6.57 9.33 16.28
C SER A 349 -5.39 10.22 15.91
N GLU A 350 -4.21 9.61 15.85
CA GLU A 350 -2.97 10.25 15.40
C GLU A 350 -3.15 10.95 14.04
N LEU A 351 -3.91 10.33 13.13
CA LEU A 351 -4.20 10.86 11.79
C LEU A 351 -4.97 12.18 11.83
N VAL A 352 -5.98 12.27 12.69
CA VAL A 352 -6.75 13.52 12.90
C VAL A 352 -5.80 14.60 13.43
N GLY A 353 -4.92 14.24 14.37
CA GLY A 353 -3.87 15.13 14.88
C GLY A 353 -2.95 15.66 13.77
N LEU A 354 -2.49 14.79 12.87
CA LEU A 354 -1.65 15.14 11.72
C LEU A 354 -2.36 16.12 10.77
N LEU A 355 -3.62 15.84 10.40
CA LEU A 355 -4.41 16.71 9.52
C LEU A 355 -4.68 18.09 10.16
N ILE A 356 -5.01 18.12 11.45
CA ILE A 356 -5.22 19.37 12.20
C ILE A 356 -3.94 20.19 12.23
N ALA A 357 -2.80 19.55 12.54
CA ALA A 357 -1.50 20.20 12.59
C ALA A 357 -1.10 20.77 11.23
N ALA A 358 -1.36 20.04 10.14
CA ALA A 358 -1.13 20.48 8.76
C ALA A 358 -2.07 21.60 8.30
N GLY A 359 -3.15 21.88 9.05
CA GLY A 359 -4.01 23.02 8.78
C GLY A 359 -5.28 22.71 8.00
N ALA A 360 -5.77 21.45 8.06
CA ALA A 360 -7.04 21.05 7.45
C ALA A 360 -8.18 22.02 7.80
N ARG A 361 -9.03 22.31 6.82
CA ARG A 361 -10.24 23.12 6.96
C ARG A 361 -11.35 22.31 7.61
N TRP A 362 -12.17 23.02 8.36
CA TRP A 362 -13.30 22.47 9.08
C TRP A 362 -14.60 22.94 8.44
N SER A 363 -15.48 21.99 8.12
CA SER A 363 -16.83 22.27 7.68
C SER A 363 -17.76 22.54 8.88
N GLU A 364 -18.97 23.03 8.60
CA GLU A 364 -20.00 23.21 9.63
C GLU A 364 -20.31 21.90 10.36
N GLU A 365 -20.37 20.79 9.62
CA GLU A 365 -20.65 19.47 10.19
C GLU A 365 -19.51 18.96 11.08
N ASP A 366 -18.25 19.21 10.71
CA ASP A 366 -17.10 18.85 11.54
C ASP A 366 -17.10 19.64 12.86
N TRP A 367 -17.47 20.93 12.81
CA TRP A 367 -17.64 21.75 14.02
C TRP A 367 -18.82 21.29 14.87
N ILE A 368 -19.93 20.87 14.26
CA ILE A 368 -21.07 20.30 14.99
C ILE A 368 -20.59 19.05 15.72
N TYR A 369 -19.85 18.17 15.05
CA TYR A 369 -19.28 16.97 15.66
C TYR A 369 -18.35 17.30 16.85
N ALA A 370 -17.56 18.38 16.77
CA ALA A 370 -16.66 18.80 17.83
C ALA A 370 -17.34 19.53 19.02
N LEU A 371 -18.51 20.17 18.81
CA LEU A 371 -19.16 21.03 19.82
C LEU A 371 -20.48 20.49 20.36
N ALA A 372 -21.19 19.63 19.62
CA ALA A 372 -22.49 19.08 20.00
C ALA A 372 -22.35 17.77 20.80
N THR A 373 -21.41 17.73 21.75
CA THR A 373 -21.11 16.56 22.56
C THR A 373 -20.58 16.97 23.94
N ASP A 374 -20.74 16.09 24.92
CA ASP A 374 -20.13 16.14 26.25
C ASP A 374 -18.64 15.79 26.23
N LYS A 375 -18.16 15.10 25.18
CA LYS A 375 -16.74 14.72 25.02
C LYS A 375 -15.95 15.85 24.38
N THR A 376 -15.10 16.51 25.17
CA THR A 376 -14.31 17.65 24.69
C THR A 376 -12.97 17.29 24.03
N ASP A 377 -12.71 15.99 23.87
CA ASP A 377 -11.45 15.42 23.40
C ASP A 377 -10.98 15.97 22.04
N LEU A 378 -11.89 16.05 21.07
CA LEU A 378 -11.58 16.57 19.73
C LEU A 378 -11.30 18.07 19.77
N LEU A 379 -12.12 18.83 20.51
CA LEU A 379 -11.93 20.26 20.69
C LEU A 379 -10.59 20.58 21.36
N GLN A 380 -10.20 19.81 22.39
CA GLN A 380 -8.90 19.94 23.02
C GLN A 380 -7.75 19.64 22.05
N LEU A 381 -7.89 18.61 21.21
CA LEU A 381 -6.91 18.29 20.17
C LEU A 381 -6.79 19.41 19.12
N ILE A 382 -7.92 19.97 18.68
CA ILE A 382 -7.95 21.14 17.79
C ILE A 382 -7.16 22.28 18.43
N LEU A 383 -7.50 22.69 19.65
CA LEU A 383 -6.87 23.82 20.34
C LEU A 383 -5.40 23.58 20.73
N LYS A 384 -4.98 22.31 20.79
CA LYS A 384 -3.57 21.93 20.95
C LYS A 384 -2.76 22.35 19.72
N HIS A 385 -3.27 22.15 18.51
CA HIS A 385 -2.54 22.41 17.26
C HIS A 385 -2.93 23.70 16.55
N ARG A 386 -4.15 24.21 16.80
CA ARG A 386 -4.73 25.39 16.15
C ARG A 386 -4.97 26.53 17.12
N TRP A 387 -4.65 27.75 16.69
CA TRP A 387 -4.76 28.96 17.49
C TRP A 387 -5.88 29.89 17.00
N ILE A 388 -6.71 30.43 17.91
CA ILE A 388 -7.77 31.39 17.58
C ILE A 388 -7.16 32.81 17.47
N PRO A 389 -7.20 33.49 16.31
CA PRO A 389 -6.64 34.83 16.12
C PRO A 389 -7.36 35.90 16.96
N ARG A 390 -6.60 36.92 17.40
CA ARG A 390 -7.12 38.08 18.15
C ARG A 390 -7.41 39.26 17.21
N GLN A 391 -8.52 39.99 17.44
CA GLN A 391 -8.92 41.14 16.62
C GLN A 391 -7.86 42.27 16.53
N ASP A 392 -7.02 42.45 17.56
CA ASP A 392 -5.98 43.50 17.60
C ASP A 392 -4.80 43.30 16.63
N THR A 393 -4.68 42.14 15.99
CA THR A 393 -3.59 41.86 15.03
C THR A 393 -3.85 42.40 13.62
N ALA A 394 -5.06 42.90 13.33
CA ALA A 394 -5.40 43.46 12.03
C ALA A 394 -4.94 44.92 11.85
N THR A 395 -4.67 45.67 12.93
CA THR A 395 -4.45 47.13 12.86
C THR A 395 -3.06 47.59 13.31
N ARG A 396 -2.26 46.75 13.98
CA ARG A 396 -0.85 47.04 14.27
C ARG A 396 0.04 46.03 13.56
N LYS A 397 1.01 46.54 12.80
CA LYS A 397 2.22 45.81 12.38
C LYS A 397 3.02 45.38 13.63
N CYS A 398 2.50 44.44 14.39
CA CYS A 398 3.22 43.68 15.39
C CYS A 398 3.39 42.29 14.81
N SER A 399 4.62 41.95 14.47
CA SER A 399 5.06 40.58 14.22
C SER A 399 4.44 39.66 15.27
N ALA A 400 3.57 38.74 14.83
CA ALA A 400 2.96 37.75 15.69
C ALA A 400 4.06 37.04 16.51
N PRO A 401 3.84 36.73 17.80
CA PRO A 401 4.77 35.86 18.50
C PRO A 401 4.78 34.53 17.77
N HIS A 402 5.90 34.24 17.09
CA HIS A 402 6.15 32.98 16.42
C HIS A 402 6.14 31.87 17.48
N HIS A 403 5.00 31.21 17.67
CA HIS A 403 4.98 29.86 18.23
C HIS A 403 5.17 28.90 17.05
N PRO A 404 6.34 28.26 16.92
CA PRO A 404 6.70 27.50 15.71
C PRO A 404 5.85 26.24 15.46
N GLU A 405 4.94 25.86 16.37
CA GLU A 405 4.23 24.58 16.33
C GLU A 405 2.71 24.67 16.11
N LYS A 406 2.10 25.87 16.12
CA LYS A 406 0.64 26.01 15.99
C LYS A 406 0.22 26.81 14.77
N THR A 407 -0.71 26.27 13.98
CA THR A 407 -1.32 26.94 12.84
C THR A 407 -2.49 27.83 13.29
N VAL A 408 -2.64 29.02 12.70
CA VAL A 408 -3.70 29.98 13.10
C VAL A 408 -5.00 29.66 12.35
N LEU A 409 -6.13 29.60 13.07
CA LEU A 409 -7.46 29.52 12.45
C LEU A 409 -7.72 30.75 11.60
N LYS A 410 -8.14 30.55 10.35
CA LYS A 410 -8.48 31.64 9.44
C LYS A 410 -9.80 32.28 9.88
N LEU A 411 -9.99 33.56 9.56
CA LEU A 411 -11.19 34.31 9.95
C LEU A 411 -12.52 33.61 9.56
N PRO A 412 -12.66 32.98 8.37
CA PRO A 412 -13.86 32.22 8.03
C PRO A 412 -14.09 31.03 8.96
N GLU A 413 -13.04 30.28 9.31
CA GLU A 413 -13.13 29.11 10.20
C GLU A 413 -13.58 29.53 11.60
N VAL A 414 -13.10 30.67 12.10
CA VAL A 414 -13.53 31.22 13.40
C VAL A 414 -15.00 31.64 13.35
N ARG A 415 -15.46 32.22 12.23
CA ARG A 415 -16.87 32.58 12.06
C ARG A 415 -17.75 31.33 12.07
N ASP A 416 -17.36 30.30 11.34
CA ASP A 416 -18.14 29.07 11.23
C ASP A 416 -18.17 28.33 12.58
N LEU A 417 -17.04 28.26 13.30
CA LEU A 417 -16.96 27.82 14.70
C LEU A 417 -17.97 28.58 15.59
N LEU A 418 -17.99 29.91 15.51
CA LEU A 418 -18.88 30.74 16.33
C LEU A 418 -20.36 30.50 15.98
N CYS A 419 -20.69 30.40 14.69
CA CYS A 419 -22.05 30.10 14.25
C CYS A 419 -22.53 28.76 14.80
N VAL A 420 -21.71 27.72 14.72
CA VAL A 420 -22.05 26.40 15.28
C VAL A 420 -22.15 26.45 16.80
N ALA A 421 -21.18 27.06 17.49
CA ALA A 421 -21.20 27.18 18.95
C ALA A 421 -22.49 27.86 19.45
N LEU A 422 -22.91 28.93 18.77
CA LEU A 422 -24.15 29.65 19.08
C LEU A 422 -25.43 28.88 18.74
N ASN A 423 -25.37 27.87 17.86
CA ASN A 423 -26.50 26.97 17.61
C ASN A 423 -26.50 25.77 18.57
N GLN A 424 -25.34 25.43 19.16
CA GLN A 424 -25.13 24.30 20.07
C GLN A 424 -24.96 24.74 21.53
N VAL A 425 -25.73 25.75 21.96
CA VAL A 425 -25.62 26.39 23.29
C VAL A 425 -25.95 25.44 24.44
N HIS A 426 -26.75 24.41 24.20
CA HIS A 426 -27.06 23.39 25.20
C HIS A 426 -25.83 22.58 25.64
N PHE A 427 -24.77 22.53 24.84
CA PHE A 427 -23.47 21.94 25.21
C PHE A 427 -22.44 22.98 25.68
N ALA A 428 -22.83 24.24 25.86
CA ALA A 428 -21.91 25.34 26.17
C ALA A 428 -21.10 25.13 27.44
N ALA A 429 -21.62 24.42 28.45
CA ALA A 429 -20.86 24.08 29.65
C ALA A 429 -19.57 23.31 29.32
N CYS A 430 -19.56 22.53 28.24
CA CYS A 430 -18.43 21.68 27.84
C CYS A 430 -17.40 22.48 27.03
N TRP A 431 -17.84 23.22 26.01
CA TRP A 431 -16.92 23.89 25.08
C TRP A 431 -16.52 25.31 25.51
N LEU A 432 -17.34 26.02 26.28
CA LEU A 432 -17.11 27.43 26.63
C LEU A 432 -15.81 27.65 27.42
N PRO A 433 -15.53 26.88 28.49
CA PRO A 433 -14.27 27.04 29.23
C PRO A 433 -13.04 26.84 28.34
N LEU A 434 -13.11 25.87 27.42
CA LEU A 434 -12.01 25.54 26.51
C LEU A 434 -11.75 26.62 25.46
N LEU A 435 -12.81 27.17 24.85
CA LEU A 435 -12.68 28.25 23.88
C LEU A 435 -12.16 29.55 24.53
N LEU A 436 -12.67 29.89 25.73
CA LEU A 436 -12.16 31.04 26.49
C LEU A 436 -10.70 30.83 26.93
N LYS A 437 -10.34 29.60 27.34
CA LYS A 437 -8.96 29.20 27.62
C LYS A 437 -8.08 29.27 26.37
N ALA A 438 -8.60 29.02 25.18
CA ALA A 438 -7.87 29.21 23.93
C ALA A 438 -7.74 30.68 23.50
N GLY A 439 -8.38 31.61 24.22
CA GLY A 439 -8.31 33.04 23.97
C GLY A 439 -9.39 33.58 23.03
N LEU A 440 -10.50 32.85 22.85
CA LEU A 440 -11.69 33.38 22.18
C LEU A 440 -12.21 34.61 22.93
N GLU A 441 -12.58 35.66 22.19
CA GLU A 441 -13.11 36.87 22.78
C GLU A 441 -14.57 36.64 23.23
N PRO A 442 -14.90 36.82 24.53
CA PRO A 442 -16.24 36.54 25.06
C PRO A 442 -17.34 37.40 24.41
N SER A 443 -16.99 38.60 23.94
CA SER A 443 -17.92 39.52 23.28
C SER A 443 -18.56 38.93 22.01
N LEU A 444 -17.84 38.02 21.33
CA LEU A 444 -18.32 37.35 20.11
C LEU A 444 -19.47 36.38 20.38
N LEU A 445 -19.57 35.88 21.62
CA LEU A 445 -20.62 34.96 22.06
C LEU A 445 -21.87 35.68 22.61
N LEU A 446 -21.83 37.02 22.75
CA LEU A 446 -22.93 37.82 23.26
C LEU A 446 -24.01 38.06 22.20
N GLN A 447 -24.68 36.99 21.81
CA GLN A 447 -25.82 37.03 20.89
C GLN A 447 -27.12 36.75 21.63
N PRO A 448 -28.29 37.23 21.13
CA PRO A 448 -29.58 36.99 21.76
C PRO A 448 -29.83 35.51 22.07
N HIS A 449 -29.49 34.62 21.13
CA HIS A 449 -29.69 33.19 21.28
C HIS A 449 -28.90 32.58 22.47
N MET A 450 -27.64 32.99 22.66
CA MET A 450 -26.83 32.56 23.82
C MET A 450 -27.45 33.01 25.14
N LEU A 451 -27.89 34.27 25.22
CA LEU A 451 -28.51 34.81 26.44
C LEU A 451 -29.90 34.23 26.71
N GLU A 452 -30.61 33.77 25.69
CA GLU A 452 -31.94 33.17 25.82
C GLU A 452 -31.89 31.69 26.18
N GLN A 453 -30.96 30.92 25.58
CA GLN A 453 -30.96 29.46 25.68
C GLN A 453 -29.92 28.88 26.64
N ALA A 454 -28.85 29.62 26.97
CA ALA A 454 -27.86 29.12 27.91
C ALA A 454 -28.50 28.84 29.29
N ASP A 455 -28.03 27.79 29.94
CA ASP A 455 -28.40 27.54 31.33
C ASP A 455 -27.82 28.64 32.26
N SER A 456 -28.30 28.68 33.50
CA SER A 456 -27.90 29.73 34.44
C SER A 456 -26.41 29.72 34.75
N GLU A 457 -25.78 28.54 34.80
CA GLU A 457 -24.38 28.36 35.16
C GLU A 457 -23.45 28.80 34.04
N VAL A 458 -23.70 28.38 32.80
CA VAL A 458 -23.01 28.85 31.59
C VAL A 458 -23.19 30.35 31.43
N LEU A 459 -24.40 30.87 31.62
CA LEU A 459 -24.68 32.29 31.48
C LEU A 459 -23.93 33.10 32.53
N ASN A 460 -23.93 32.65 33.79
CA ASN A 460 -23.13 33.27 34.86
C ASN A 460 -21.63 33.23 34.51
N TYR A 461 -21.12 32.07 34.10
CA TYR A 461 -19.72 31.90 33.72
C TYR A 461 -19.31 32.82 32.57
N LEU A 462 -20.08 32.88 31.47
CA LEU A 462 -19.80 33.78 30.35
C LEU A 462 -19.76 35.25 30.79
N LEU A 463 -20.75 35.65 31.60
CA LEU A 463 -20.94 37.03 32.02
C LEU A 463 -19.86 37.52 32.99
N GLU A 464 -19.12 36.64 33.67
CA GLU A 464 -17.92 36.99 34.44
C GLU A 464 -16.81 37.61 33.54
N PHE A 465 -16.79 37.27 32.26
CA PHE A 465 -15.78 37.72 31.30
C PHE A 465 -16.22 38.92 30.44
N VAL A 466 -17.42 39.44 30.67
CA VAL A 466 -18.05 40.47 29.83
C VAL A 466 -18.29 41.75 30.62
N ASN A 467 -18.18 42.91 29.97
CA ASN A 467 -18.60 44.18 30.56
C ASN A 467 -20.12 44.39 30.35
N TRP A 468 -20.88 44.31 31.44
CA TRP A 468 -22.34 44.42 31.41
C TRP A 468 -22.82 45.83 31.07
N SER A 469 -22.02 46.86 31.39
CA SER A 469 -22.36 48.25 31.07
C SER A 469 -22.37 48.49 29.56
N THR A 470 -21.53 47.77 28.82
CA THR A 470 -21.39 47.87 27.35
C THR A 470 -22.39 47.01 26.57
N LEU A 471 -23.24 46.22 27.24
CA LEU A 471 -24.28 45.46 26.56
C LEU A 471 -25.29 46.38 25.89
N SER A 472 -25.72 46.01 24.69
CA SER A 472 -26.75 46.73 23.96
C SER A 472 -28.10 46.64 24.67
N PRO A 473 -29.00 47.64 24.51
CA PRO A 473 -30.31 47.62 25.14
C PRO A 473 -31.14 46.34 24.90
N PRO A 474 -31.14 45.73 23.68
CA PRO A 474 -31.83 44.46 23.44
C PRO A 474 -31.29 43.30 24.29
N LEU A 475 -29.97 43.18 24.44
CA LEU A 475 -29.35 42.12 25.23
C LEU A 475 -29.63 42.30 26.72
N LYS A 476 -29.61 43.54 27.22
CA LYS A 476 -29.99 43.86 28.61
C LYS A 476 -31.44 43.46 28.90
N HIS A 477 -32.37 43.78 27.99
CA HIS A 477 -33.77 43.41 28.13
C HIS A 477 -33.97 41.89 28.23
N ILE A 478 -33.18 41.09 27.50
CA ILE A 478 -33.23 39.62 27.61
C ILE A 478 -32.85 39.17 29.02
N LEU A 479 -31.75 39.70 29.58
CA LEU A 479 -31.29 39.37 30.93
C LEU A 479 -32.29 39.80 32.01
N ASP A 480 -32.84 41.02 31.91
CA ASP A 480 -33.84 41.54 32.83
C ASP A 480 -35.13 40.69 32.81
N ARG A 481 -35.56 40.28 31.60
CA ARG A 481 -36.69 39.37 31.42
C ARG A 481 -36.42 38.01 32.08
N ARG A 482 -35.27 37.38 31.82
CA ARG A 482 -34.93 36.09 32.43
C ARG A 482 -34.82 36.16 33.96
N ARG A 483 -34.32 37.27 34.49
CA ARG A 483 -34.30 37.56 35.93
C ARG A 483 -35.72 37.69 36.50
N ALA A 484 -36.62 38.39 35.81
CA ALA A 484 -38.02 38.53 36.23
C ALA A 484 -38.81 37.22 36.16
N GLU A 485 -38.56 36.41 35.13
CA GLU A 485 -39.17 35.09 34.91
C GLU A 485 -38.55 33.99 35.79
N LYS A 486 -37.50 34.29 36.55
CA LYS A 486 -36.72 33.36 37.37
C LYS A 486 -36.12 32.19 36.57
N THR A 487 -35.85 32.40 35.28
CA THR A 487 -35.18 31.43 34.40
C THR A 487 -33.66 31.61 34.41
N TRP A 488 -33.16 32.60 35.15
CA TRP A 488 -31.75 32.84 35.42
C TRP A 488 -31.58 33.49 36.80
N GLU A 489 -30.67 32.95 37.60
CA GLU A 489 -30.26 33.52 38.89
C GLU A 489 -28.82 34.05 38.79
N PRO A 490 -28.64 35.38 38.72
CA PRO A 490 -27.31 35.99 38.65
C PRO A 490 -26.53 35.76 39.94
N CYS A 491 -25.21 35.61 39.80
CA CYS A 491 -24.34 35.54 40.96
C CYS A 491 -24.47 36.80 41.84
N PRO A 492 -24.56 36.66 43.18
CA PRO A 492 -24.83 37.78 44.09
C PRO A 492 -23.79 38.92 44.04
N HIS A 493 -22.59 38.62 43.56
CA HIS A 493 -21.51 39.59 43.46
C HIS A 493 -21.54 40.42 42.15
N PHE A 494 -22.39 40.08 41.17
CA PHE A 494 -22.52 40.89 39.96
C PHE A 494 -23.04 42.31 40.25
N ASP A 495 -23.76 42.49 41.35
CA ASP A 495 -24.21 43.80 41.80
C ASP A 495 -23.08 44.65 42.43
N SER A 496 -21.91 44.05 42.73
CA SER A 496 -20.76 44.70 43.38
C SER A 496 -19.48 44.76 42.54
N ILE A 497 -19.38 44.03 41.42
CA ILE A 497 -18.19 44.01 40.55
C ILE A 497 -18.21 45.19 39.55
N PRO A 498 -17.19 46.07 39.52
CA PRO A 498 -16.98 46.96 38.40
C PRO A 498 -16.51 46.12 37.19
N CYS A 499 -17.24 46.28 36.09
CA CYS A 499 -17.11 45.54 34.85
C CYS A 499 -15.76 45.82 34.13
N LEU A 500 -14.75 44.98 34.40
CA LEU A 500 -13.39 45.25 33.91
C LEU A 500 -12.57 43.99 33.54
N SER A 501 -13.07 42.75 33.51
CA SER A 501 -12.19 41.57 33.43
C SER A 501 -11.30 41.47 32.18
N HIS A 502 -11.78 41.86 30.98
CA HIS A 502 -10.93 41.90 29.76
C HIS A 502 -9.94 43.09 29.76
N THR A 503 -10.39 44.28 30.18
CA THR A 503 -9.56 45.50 30.26
C THR A 503 -8.53 45.39 31.37
N CYS A 504 -8.90 44.84 32.53
CA CYS A 504 -8.01 44.49 33.64
C CYS A 504 -7.01 43.42 33.22
N ARG A 505 -7.39 42.34 32.51
CA ARG A 505 -6.40 41.35 32.07
C ARG A 505 -5.35 41.94 31.14
N LEU A 506 -5.75 42.75 30.15
CA LEU A 506 -4.81 43.41 29.24
C LEU A 506 -3.96 44.46 29.97
N GLN A 507 -4.54 45.28 30.84
CA GLN A 507 -3.79 46.25 31.65
C GLN A 507 -2.85 45.58 32.66
N VAL A 508 -3.31 44.56 33.37
CA VAL A 508 -2.52 43.77 34.34
C VAL A 508 -1.39 43.04 33.62
N ARG A 509 -1.62 42.48 32.43
CA ARG A 509 -0.56 41.83 31.62
C ARG A 509 0.43 42.82 31.02
N VAL A 510 -0.02 44.01 30.62
CA VAL A 510 0.86 45.11 30.18
C VAL A 510 1.75 45.61 31.33
N VAL A 511 1.25 45.59 32.57
CA VAL A 511 1.98 46.07 33.76
C VAL A 511 2.88 44.99 34.37
N LEU A 512 2.43 43.74 34.49
CA LEU A 512 3.15 42.66 35.18
C LEU A 512 3.98 41.77 34.24
N GLY A 513 3.73 41.80 32.94
CA GLY A 513 4.38 40.91 31.97
C GLY A 513 3.84 39.48 32.01
N SER A 514 4.09 38.72 30.94
CA SER A 514 3.51 37.37 30.79
C SER A 514 4.12 36.35 31.76
N ASP A 515 5.40 36.48 32.11
CA ASP A 515 6.12 35.50 32.94
C ASP A 515 5.72 35.55 34.43
N SER A 516 5.38 36.74 34.94
CA SER A 516 4.97 36.92 36.34
C SER A 516 3.52 36.46 36.59
N LEU A 517 2.68 36.49 35.56
CA LEU A 517 1.31 35.97 35.61
C LEU A 517 1.24 34.44 35.59
N MET A 518 2.35 33.75 35.32
CA MET A 518 2.45 32.29 35.36
C MET A 518 2.77 31.75 36.77
N GLY A 519 3.11 32.62 37.73
CA GLY A 519 3.30 32.27 39.14
C GLY A 519 1.97 32.27 39.89
N THR A 520 1.62 31.14 40.51
CA THR A 520 0.36 30.97 41.24
C THR A 520 0.23 31.96 42.41
N ASP A 521 1.34 32.19 43.10
CA ASP A 521 1.49 33.09 44.24
C ASP A 521 1.25 34.57 43.91
N VAL A 522 1.61 35.02 42.70
CA VAL A 522 1.43 36.41 42.27
C VAL A 522 -0.04 36.70 41.98
N VAL A 523 -0.71 35.76 41.31
CA VAL A 523 -2.10 35.95 40.88
C VAL A 523 -3.09 35.73 42.02
N GLU A 524 -2.83 34.80 42.95
CA GLU A 524 -3.67 34.62 44.16
C GLU A 524 -3.71 35.86 45.05
N ARG A 525 -2.70 36.73 44.94
CA ARG A 525 -2.61 38.00 45.68
C ARG A 525 -3.29 39.17 44.97
N LEU A 526 -3.80 38.98 43.75
CA LEU A 526 -4.50 40.04 43.03
C LEU A 526 -5.92 40.24 43.61
N PRO A 527 -6.40 41.48 43.71
CA PRO A 527 -7.72 41.81 44.24
C PRO A 527 -8.82 41.54 43.19
N VAL A 528 -8.83 40.34 42.62
CA VAL A 528 -9.84 39.84 41.67
C VAL A 528 -10.53 38.61 42.25
N PRO A 529 -11.81 38.33 41.88
CA PRO A 529 -12.49 37.09 42.22
C PRO A 529 -11.63 35.85 41.96
N SER A 530 -11.68 34.86 42.85
CA SER A 530 -10.85 33.63 42.77
C SER A 530 -11.06 32.84 41.47
N LEU A 531 -12.25 32.89 40.88
CA LEU A 531 -12.58 32.31 39.56
C LEU A 531 -11.76 32.96 38.42
N LEU A 532 -11.38 34.23 38.57
CA LEU A 532 -10.57 34.98 37.61
C LEU A 532 -9.06 34.79 37.83
N ASN A 533 -8.63 34.19 38.94
CA ASN A 533 -7.23 33.84 39.16
C ASN A 533 -6.75 32.81 38.12
N GLY A 534 -7.58 31.82 37.78
CA GLY A 534 -7.30 30.86 36.69
C GLY A 534 -7.32 31.48 35.29
N PHE A 535 -8.06 32.58 35.08
CA PHE A 535 -8.05 33.33 33.82
C PHE A 535 -6.77 34.17 33.64
N LEU A 536 -6.10 34.52 34.74
CA LEU A 536 -4.85 35.26 34.79
C LEU A 536 -3.62 34.33 34.83
N GLN A 537 -3.69 33.18 35.52
CA GLN A 537 -2.70 32.10 35.55
C GLN A 537 -2.91 31.14 34.37
N PHE A 538 -2.16 31.31 33.29
CA PHE A 538 -2.34 30.44 32.13
C PHE A 538 -1.68 29.06 32.34
N ARG A 539 -2.36 28.12 33.02
CA ARG A 539 -2.27 26.66 32.75
C ARG A 539 -3.41 25.84 33.38
N ASP A 540 -3.89 26.19 34.57
CA ASP A 540 -4.85 25.36 35.31
C ASP A 540 -6.18 26.10 35.56
N ILE A 541 -7.22 25.69 34.84
CA ILE A 541 -8.61 25.97 35.18
C ILE A 541 -9.14 24.65 35.74
N SER A 542 -9.63 24.64 36.98
CA SER A 542 -10.32 23.48 37.53
C SER A 542 -11.62 23.25 36.76
N GLU A 543 -11.82 22.03 36.27
CA GLU A 543 -13.04 21.63 35.57
C GLU A 543 -14.25 21.74 36.51
N PRO A 544 -15.36 22.33 36.07
CA PRO A 544 -16.61 22.27 36.82
C PRO A 544 -17.12 20.82 36.84
N PRO A 545 -17.65 20.32 37.97
CA PRO A 545 -18.17 18.96 38.06
C PRO A 545 -19.53 18.88 37.37
N TYR A 546 -19.54 18.56 36.07
CA TYR A 546 -20.77 18.27 35.35
C TYR A 546 -20.89 16.78 35.04
N THR A 547 -22.04 16.21 35.39
CA THR A 547 -22.43 14.85 35.05
C THR A 547 -23.70 14.90 34.21
N HIS A 548 -23.56 14.85 32.89
CA HIS A 548 -24.64 14.42 31.99
C HIS A 548 -24.26 13.09 31.35
N SER A 549 -25.21 12.17 31.27
CA SER A 549 -25.07 10.90 30.55
C SER A 549 -25.34 11.11 29.06
N PRO A 550 -24.56 10.47 28.17
CA PRO A 550 -24.64 10.71 26.73
C PRO A 550 -25.95 10.19 26.16
N GLN A 551 -26.65 11.03 25.40
CA GLN A 551 -27.64 10.56 24.42
C GLN A 551 -26.91 10.27 23.10
N SER A 552 -27.29 9.16 22.46
CA SER A 552 -26.70 8.68 21.20
C SER A 552 -26.78 9.74 20.10
N SER A 553 -25.65 10.00 19.44
CA SER A 553 -25.56 10.97 18.36
C SER A 553 -26.35 10.49 17.13
N PRO A 554 -27.12 11.35 16.44
CA PRO A 554 -27.84 11.00 15.21
C PRO A 554 -26.94 10.60 14.03
N LEU A 555 -25.61 10.74 14.15
CA LEU A 555 -24.61 10.25 13.20
C LEU A 555 -24.40 8.73 13.29
N SER A 556 -24.52 8.12 14.48
CA SER A 556 -24.28 6.68 14.64
C SER A 556 -25.34 5.81 13.95
N GLU A 557 -26.57 6.32 13.80
CA GLU A 557 -27.66 5.61 13.12
C GLU A 557 -27.51 5.60 11.59
N ARG A 558 -26.90 6.63 10.99
CA ARG A 558 -26.66 6.66 9.53
C ARG A 558 -25.50 5.76 9.09
N ILE A 559 -24.56 5.48 10.00
CA ILE A 559 -23.36 4.68 9.73
C ILE A 559 -23.68 3.19 9.57
N HIS A 560 -24.65 2.67 10.33
CA HIS A 560 -25.02 1.25 10.26
C HIS A 560 -25.70 0.85 8.94
N GLU A 561 -26.36 1.77 8.25
CA GLU A 561 -26.90 1.51 6.91
C GLU A 561 -25.79 1.43 5.85
N TYR A 562 -24.72 2.22 5.96
CA TYR A 562 -23.64 2.28 4.98
C TYR A 562 -22.71 1.04 5.02
N GLU A 563 -22.31 0.57 6.21
CA GLU A 563 -21.45 -0.62 6.39
C GLU A 563 -22.03 -1.91 5.79
N SER A 564 -23.35 -1.97 5.63
CA SER A 564 -24.06 -3.14 5.10
C SER A 564 -23.98 -3.29 3.57
N THR A 565 -23.52 -2.26 2.85
CA THR A 565 -23.69 -2.18 1.39
C THR A 565 -22.42 -2.31 0.55
N HIS A 566 -21.22 -2.12 1.12
CA HIS A 566 -19.98 -2.01 0.34
C HIS A 566 -18.86 -2.93 0.86
N GLN A 567 -18.97 -4.23 0.56
CA GLN A 567 -17.84 -5.16 0.56
C GLN A 567 -17.41 -5.44 -0.88
N HIS A 568 -16.29 -4.87 -1.32
CA HIS A 568 -15.64 -5.23 -2.58
C HIS A 568 -14.37 -6.08 -2.38
N ARG A 569 -14.17 -6.96 -3.36
CA ARG A 569 -13.31 -8.13 -3.37
C ARG A 569 -11.83 -7.76 -3.54
N HIS A 570 -11.00 -8.30 -2.67
CA HIS A 570 -9.57 -8.47 -2.94
C HIS A 570 -9.38 -9.39 -4.15
N VAL A 571 -8.53 -8.95 -5.08
CA VAL A 571 -7.95 -9.79 -6.13
C VAL A 571 -6.72 -10.46 -5.51
N LEU A 572 -6.71 -11.80 -5.54
CA LEU A 572 -5.57 -12.66 -5.22
C LEU A 572 -4.89 -13.11 -6.52
#